data_AF-A0A967K1J2-F1
#
_entry.id   AF-A0A967K1J2-F1
#
_cell.length_a   1.000
_cell.length_b   1.000
_cell.length_c   1.000
_cell.angle_alpha   90.00
_cell.angle_beta   90.00
_cell.angle_gamma   90.00
#
_symmetry.space_group_name_H-M   'P 1'
#
loop_
_entity.id
_entity.type
_entity.pdbx_description
1 polymer ?
#
loop_
_entity_poly.entity_id
_entity_poly.type
_entity_poly.pdbx_seq_one_letter_code
_entity_poly.pdbx_strand_id
1 'polypeptide(L)'
;VLFVGDDQQIPAHQASGHITDLYFCEYSTPGDYFPEVYYGRFSAQNTTQLQPQIDKTLEYEQYLMPDPTYLGEVTLVSGVDASHAPTWGNGQINYGTTYYFNAAHGITPNVWLYPASDGAGAAAAIIQTVQDGIGLYNYTAHCSHTGHADPPFNTSDVAGLTNQHKYGLGIGNCCLSNTFGDDYSTPCFGEAWMQKANGGGIGYIGGTNSTYWDEDYWWGVGNEPVSANP
;
A
#
# COMPACT_ATOMS: atom_id res chain seq x y z
N VAL A 1 -18.69 3.06 -2.70
CA VAL A 1 -18.70 3.30 -4.15
C VAL A 1 -17.43 2.71 -4.73
N LEU A 2 -17.52 1.99 -5.86
CA LEU A 2 -16.34 1.51 -6.58
C LEU A 2 -16.30 2.22 -7.94
N PHE A 3 -15.26 3.01 -8.17
CA PHE A 3 -14.97 3.59 -9.49
C PHE A 3 -14.25 2.54 -10.34
N VAL A 4 -14.67 2.38 -11.60
CA VAL A 4 -14.06 1.41 -12.53
C VAL A 4 -13.63 2.16 -13.77
N GLY A 5 -12.34 2.42 -13.85
CA GLY A 5 -11.72 3.30 -14.84
C GLY A 5 -10.55 4.05 -14.24
N ASP A 6 -9.55 4.34 -15.07
CA ASP A 6 -8.47 5.27 -14.75
C ASP A 6 -8.97 6.73 -14.82
N ASP A 7 -8.13 7.71 -14.52
CA ASP A 7 -8.45 9.14 -14.57
C ASP A 7 -9.00 9.56 -15.95
N GLN A 8 -8.51 8.96 -17.04
CA GLN A 8 -9.00 9.29 -18.39
C GLN A 8 -10.41 8.74 -18.68
N GLN A 9 -10.93 7.81 -17.88
CA GLN A 9 -12.31 7.32 -17.99
C GLN A 9 -13.24 7.96 -16.96
N ILE A 10 -12.75 8.14 -15.73
CA ILE A 10 -13.47 8.81 -14.65
C ILE A 10 -12.52 9.85 -14.05
N PRO A 11 -12.51 11.08 -14.59
CA PRO A 11 -11.60 12.14 -14.16
C PRO A 11 -11.78 12.42 -12.67
N ALA A 12 -10.71 12.25 -11.90
CA ALA A 12 -10.66 12.59 -10.50
C ALA A 12 -10.74 14.11 -10.32
N HIS A 13 -11.12 14.54 -9.12
CA HIS A 13 -11.11 15.95 -8.81
C HIS A 13 -9.68 16.42 -8.50
N GLN A 14 -9.44 17.72 -8.67
CA GLN A 14 -8.18 18.36 -8.31
C GLN A 14 -8.30 19.00 -6.92
N ALA A 15 -7.30 18.78 -6.07
CA ALA A 15 -7.17 19.38 -4.74
C ALA A 15 -5.71 19.76 -4.51
N SER A 16 -5.41 21.02 -4.19
CA SER A 16 -4.07 21.45 -3.74
C SER A 16 -2.88 20.91 -4.57
N GLY A 17 -3.03 20.80 -5.89
CA GLY A 17 -1.97 20.32 -6.79
C GLY A 17 -1.83 18.80 -6.90
N HIS A 18 -2.84 18.03 -6.50
CA HIS A 18 -2.93 16.59 -6.72
C HIS A 18 -4.37 16.14 -7.02
N ILE A 19 -4.51 14.92 -7.52
CA ILE A 19 -5.82 14.30 -7.80
C ILE A 19 -6.44 13.69 -6.53
N THR A 20 -7.77 13.63 -6.49
CA THR A 20 -8.53 12.97 -5.43
C THR A 20 -9.90 12.48 -5.89
N ASP A 21 -10.30 11.32 -5.40
CA ASP A 21 -11.68 10.82 -5.51
C ASP A 21 -12.59 11.30 -4.37
N LEU A 22 -12.04 12.00 -3.35
CA LEU A 22 -12.77 12.43 -2.14
C LEU A 22 -14.06 13.20 -2.47
N TYR A 23 -13.98 14.16 -3.39
CA TYR A 23 -15.12 15.04 -3.71
C TYR A 23 -16.24 14.36 -4.50
N PHE A 24 -16.02 13.12 -4.97
CA PHE A 24 -17.14 12.29 -5.42
C PHE A 24 -17.97 11.74 -4.28
N CYS A 25 -17.46 11.75 -3.04
CA CYS A 25 -18.03 11.08 -1.87
C CYS A 25 -18.20 11.99 -0.65
N GLU A 26 -17.67 13.22 -0.69
CA GLU A 26 -18.01 14.33 0.23
C GLU A 26 -19.26 15.05 -0.31
N TYR A 27 -20.40 14.81 0.31
CA TYR A 27 -21.70 15.40 0.02
C TYR A 27 -22.22 16.29 1.16
N SER A 28 -21.49 16.38 2.26
CA SER A 28 -21.91 17.05 3.50
C SER A 28 -21.46 18.51 3.56
N THR A 29 -21.13 18.98 4.76
CA THR A 29 -20.92 20.40 5.03
C THR A 29 -19.65 20.84 4.32
N PRO A 30 -19.67 21.86 3.46
CA PRO A 30 -18.47 22.30 2.77
C PRO A 30 -17.31 22.55 3.74
N GLY A 31 -16.22 21.80 3.55
CA GLY A 31 -14.95 22.00 4.26
C GLY A 31 -14.71 21.13 5.49
N ASP A 32 -15.52 20.08 5.73
CA ASP A 32 -15.18 19.06 6.75
C ASP A 32 -14.28 17.94 6.19
N TYR A 33 -14.27 17.73 4.86
CA TYR A 33 -13.42 16.77 4.14
C TYR A 33 -13.61 15.31 4.57
N PHE A 34 -14.77 14.96 5.15
CA PHE A 34 -15.11 13.57 5.47
C PHE A 34 -16.01 12.97 4.38
N PRO A 35 -15.67 11.78 3.83
CA PRO A 35 -16.56 11.13 2.88
C PRO A 35 -17.77 10.50 3.60
N GLU A 36 -18.97 10.67 3.04
CA GLU A 36 -20.20 10.04 3.55
C GLU A 36 -20.29 8.55 3.18
N VAL A 37 -19.49 8.10 2.22
CA VAL A 37 -19.46 6.72 1.73
C VAL A 37 -18.03 6.25 1.54
N TYR A 38 -17.73 5.00 1.92
CA TYR A 38 -16.45 4.40 1.57
C TYR A 38 -16.31 4.31 0.05
N TYR A 39 -15.11 4.60 -0.45
CA TYR A 39 -14.82 4.56 -1.87
C TYR A 39 -13.48 3.89 -2.17
N GLY A 40 -13.37 3.38 -3.38
CA GLY A 40 -12.15 2.83 -3.95
C GLY A 40 -12.24 2.85 -5.47
N ARG A 41 -11.12 2.59 -6.14
CA ARG A 41 -11.00 2.63 -7.59
C ARG A 41 -10.29 1.39 -8.11
N PHE A 42 -10.91 0.71 -9.08
CA PHE A 42 -10.21 -0.16 -10.01
C PHE A 42 -9.71 0.68 -11.18
N SER A 43 -8.49 1.19 -11.05
CA SER A 43 -7.87 2.03 -12.07
C SER A 43 -7.43 1.15 -13.24
N ALA A 44 -7.99 1.40 -14.42
CA ALA A 44 -7.73 0.65 -15.63
C ALA A 44 -8.22 1.41 -16.87
N GLN A 45 -7.36 1.49 -17.90
CA GLN A 45 -7.67 2.08 -19.19
C GLN A 45 -8.22 1.06 -20.20
N ASN A 46 -8.04 -0.23 -19.92
CA ASN A 46 -8.51 -1.32 -20.77
C ASN A 46 -8.79 -2.60 -19.96
N THR A 47 -9.38 -3.59 -20.61
CA THR A 47 -9.79 -4.85 -19.98
C THR A 47 -8.61 -5.69 -19.48
N THR A 48 -7.43 -5.58 -20.09
CA THR A 48 -6.23 -6.30 -19.64
C THR A 48 -5.74 -5.80 -18.28
N GLN A 49 -5.99 -4.53 -17.95
CA GLN A 49 -5.68 -3.95 -16.63
C GLN A 49 -6.81 -4.20 -15.61
N LEU A 50 -8.06 -4.20 -16.06
CA LEU A 50 -9.22 -4.39 -15.18
C LEU A 50 -9.42 -5.85 -14.76
N GLN A 51 -9.29 -6.79 -15.70
CA GLN A 51 -9.61 -8.19 -15.45
C GLN A 51 -8.79 -8.80 -14.28
N PRO A 52 -7.47 -8.55 -14.15
CA PRO A 52 -6.70 -9.01 -13.00
C PRO A 52 -7.23 -8.52 -11.65
N GLN A 53 -7.75 -7.29 -11.58
CA GLN A 53 -8.29 -6.72 -10.34
C GLN A 53 -9.58 -7.45 -9.92
N ILE A 54 -10.46 -7.72 -10.90
CA ILE A 54 -11.70 -8.48 -10.69
C ILE A 54 -11.38 -9.92 -10.27
N ASP A 55 -10.51 -10.62 -11.01
CA ASP A 55 -10.20 -12.03 -10.78
C ASP A 55 -9.60 -12.25 -9.39
N LYS A 56 -8.61 -11.43 -9.01
CA LYS A 56 -7.99 -11.50 -7.68
C LYS A 56 -8.98 -11.21 -6.56
N THR A 57 -9.85 -10.22 -6.75
CA THR A 57 -10.89 -9.87 -5.76
C THR A 57 -11.87 -11.03 -5.58
N LEU A 58 -12.38 -11.62 -6.67
CA LEU A 58 -13.30 -12.75 -6.60
C LEU A 58 -12.65 -13.99 -5.99
N GLU A 59 -11.40 -14.30 -6.36
CA GLU A 59 -10.66 -15.42 -5.76
C GLU A 59 -10.49 -15.25 -4.25
N TYR A 60 -10.14 -14.04 -3.81
CA TYR A 60 -9.93 -13.72 -2.40
C TYR A 60 -11.25 -13.74 -1.60
N GLU A 61 -12.28 -13.04 -2.08
CA GLU A 61 -13.57 -12.92 -1.36
C GLU A 61 -14.38 -14.21 -1.35
N GLN A 62 -14.28 -15.03 -2.41
CA GLN A 62 -14.93 -16.34 -2.45
C GLN A 62 -14.10 -17.44 -1.81
N TYR A 63 -12.91 -17.10 -1.28
CA TYR A 63 -12.00 -18.03 -0.61
C TYR A 63 -11.61 -19.22 -1.50
N LEU A 64 -11.29 -18.92 -2.76
CA LEU A 64 -10.95 -19.91 -3.79
C LEU A 64 -9.45 -20.12 -3.97
N MET A 65 -8.61 -19.41 -3.21
CA MET A 65 -7.17 -19.63 -3.22
C MET A 65 -6.84 -21.10 -2.82
N PRO A 66 -5.88 -21.77 -3.46
CA PRO A 66 -5.57 -23.17 -3.17
C PRO A 66 -4.99 -23.42 -1.77
N ASP A 67 -4.23 -22.45 -1.26
CA ASP A 67 -3.60 -22.50 0.06
C ASP A 67 -3.79 -21.16 0.76
N PRO A 68 -4.69 -21.06 1.77
CA PRO A 68 -4.96 -19.82 2.47
C PRO A 68 -3.96 -19.51 3.59
N THR A 69 -2.95 -20.35 3.84
CA THR A 69 -2.00 -20.14 4.95
C THR A 69 -1.21 -18.84 4.82
N TYR A 70 -0.99 -18.36 3.59
CA TYR A 70 -0.32 -17.08 3.31
C TYR A 70 -1.03 -15.88 3.95
N LEU A 71 -2.33 -15.97 4.25
CA LEU A 71 -3.10 -14.90 4.89
C LEU A 71 -2.59 -14.56 6.31
N GLY A 72 -1.92 -15.51 6.97
CA GLY A 72 -1.28 -15.29 8.28
C GLY A 72 0.12 -14.66 8.19
N GLU A 73 0.71 -14.57 7.00
CA GLU A 73 2.04 -13.98 6.79
C GLU A 73 1.91 -12.49 6.46
N VAL A 74 2.69 -11.63 7.12
CA VAL A 74 2.72 -10.19 6.82
C VAL A 74 4.15 -9.70 6.64
N THR A 75 4.33 -8.61 5.90
CA THR A 75 5.63 -7.93 5.73
C THR A 75 5.50 -6.48 6.13
N LEU A 76 6.36 -6.06 7.06
CA LEU A 76 6.32 -4.76 7.71
C LEU A 76 7.70 -4.11 7.60
N VAL A 77 7.78 -2.94 6.98
CA VAL A 77 9.04 -2.28 6.63
C VAL A 77 9.03 -0.82 7.09
N SER A 78 9.93 -0.49 8.01
CA SER A 78 10.37 0.88 8.23
C SER A 78 11.53 1.15 7.27
N GLY A 79 11.28 1.92 6.21
CA GLY A 79 12.29 2.27 5.22
C GLY A 79 13.36 3.22 5.77
N VAL A 80 14.23 3.68 4.88
CA VAL A 80 15.46 4.38 5.27
C VAL A 80 15.26 5.89 5.39
N ASP A 81 15.47 6.42 6.58
CA ASP A 81 15.65 7.85 6.85
C ASP A 81 16.46 8.02 8.13
N ALA A 82 17.60 8.72 8.09
CA ALA A 82 18.49 8.82 9.25
C ALA A 82 17.89 9.61 10.43
N SER A 83 16.83 10.38 10.20
CA SER A 83 16.16 11.21 11.20
C SER A 83 14.85 10.61 11.69
N HIS A 84 13.93 10.28 10.79
CA HIS A 84 12.57 9.89 11.14
C HIS A 84 12.38 8.38 11.26
N ALA A 85 13.10 7.55 10.50
CA ALA A 85 12.93 6.09 10.57
C ALA A 85 13.21 5.49 11.95
N PRO A 86 14.24 5.92 12.73
CA PRO A 86 14.48 5.38 14.07
C PRO A 86 13.32 5.53 15.05
N THR A 87 12.46 6.54 14.88
CA THR A 87 11.39 6.87 15.82
C THR A 87 10.00 6.70 15.22
N TRP A 88 9.72 7.32 14.06
CA TRP A 88 8.40 7.26 13.43
C TRP A 88 8.20 5.90 12.74
N GLY A 89 9.06 5.57 11.78
CA GLY A 89 8.94 4.33 11.01
C GLY A 89 9.03 3.10 11.92
N ASN A 90 10.07 3.02 12.74
CA ASN A 90 10.21 1.93 13.71
C ASN A 90 9.09 1.92 14.74
N GLY A 91 8.63 3.07 15.22
CA GLY A 91 7.53 3.18 16.19
C GLY A 91 6.22 2.61 15.64
N GLN A 92 5.87 2.96 14.40
CA GLN A 92 4.69 2.39 13.72
C GLN A 92 4.76 0.87 13.63
N ILE A 93 5.91 0.31 13.20
CA ILE A 93 6.06 -1.13 13.05
C ILE A 93 6.11 -1.84 14.41
N ASN A 94 6.76 -1.24 15.42
CA ASN A 94 6.81 -1.77 16.78
C ASN A 94 5.42 -1.80 17.43
N TYR A 95 4.61 -0.76 17.23
CA TYR A 95 3.21 -0.74 17.68
C TYR A 95 2.44 -1.91 17.06
N GLY A 96 2.48 -2.02 15.73
CA GLY A 96 1.76 -3.07 15.00
C GLY A 96 2.14 -4.48 15.46
N THR A 97 3.43 -4.77 15.59
CA THR A 97 3.93 -6.09 16.00
C THR A 97 3.70 -6.40 17.48
N THR A 98 3.73 -5.39 18.35
CA THR A 98 3.45 -5.56 19.78
C THR A 98 1.99 -5.94 20.02
N TYR A 99 1.05 -5.28 19.35
CA TYR A 99 -0.38 -5.40 19.68
C TYR A 99 -1.16 -6.31 18.74
N TYR A 100 -0.77 -6.46 17.46
CA TYR A 100 -1.63 -7.10 16.46
C TYR A 100 -0.90 -8.15 15.61
N PHE A 101 0.21 -7.78 14.96
CA PHE A 101 0.93 -8.65 14.02
C PHE A 101 1.89 -9.58 14.77
N ASN A 102 1.34 -10.54 15.50
CA ASN A 102 2.13 -11.48 16.30
C ASN A 102 1.45 -12.84 16.45
N ALA A 103 2.22 -13.79 17.00
CA ALA A 103 1.79 -15.18 17.16
C ALA A 103 0.54 -15.34 18.05
N ALA A 104 0.26 -14.42 18.97
CA ALA A 104 -0.96 -14.46 19.78
C ALA A 104 -2.22 -14.25 18.93
N HIS A 105 -2.10 -13.60 17.78
CA HIS A 105 -3.15 -13.39 16.78
C HIS A 105 -3.03 -14.37 15.58
N GLY A 106 -2.12 -15.35 15.65
CA GLY A 106 -1.87 -16.28 14.54
C GLY A 106 -1.21 -15.64 13.32
N ILE A 107 -0.51 -14.53 13.51
CA ILE A 107 0.18 -13.78 12.45
C ILE A 107 1.69 -13.92 12.59
N THR A 108 2.36 -14.20 11.48
CA THR A 108 3.82 -14.27 11.35
C THR A 108 4.33 -13.01 10.63
N PRO A 109 4.97 -12.06 11.35
CA PRO A 109 5.50 -10.86 10.71
C PRO A 109 6.93 -11.06 10.22
N ASN A 110 7.17 -10.72 8.95
CA ASN A 110 8.50 -10.45 8.41
C ASN A 110 8.79 -8.96 8.62
N VAL A 111 9.82 -8.61 9.41
CA VAL A 111 10.02 -7.24 9.89
C VAL A 111 11.39 -6.71 9.50
N TRP A 112 11.41 -5.54 8.85
CA TRP A 112 12.62 -4.75 8.62
C TRP A 112 12.50 -3.38 9.27
N LEU A 113 13.16 -3.22 10.42
CA LEU A 113 13.32 -1.94 11.09
C LEU A 113 14.56 -1.22 10.56
N TYR A 114 14.58 0.12 10.57
CA TYR A 114 15.81 0.87 10.38
C TYR A 114 16.75 0.67 11.58
N PRO A 115 18.06 0.43 11.39
CA PRO A 115 18.82 0.50 10.13
C PRO A 115 18.95 -0.83 9.36
N ALA A 116 18.31 -1.91 9.78
CA ALA A 116 18.39 -3.19 9.07
C ALA A 116 17.74 -3.15 7.66
N SER A 117 16.78 -2.25 7.46
CA SER A 117 16.19 -1.98 6.15
C SER A 117 17.17 -1.38 5.12
N ASP A 118 18.26 -0.74 5.58
CA ASP A 118 19.37 -0.21 4.74
C ASP A 118 20.41 -1.30 4.38
N GLY A 119 20.14 -2.57 4.69
CA GLY A 119 21.02 -3.68 4.36
C GLY A 119 21.01 -4.00 2.86
N ALA A 120 22.16 -4.30 2.27
CA ALA A 120 22.32 -4.59 0.83
C ALA A 120 21.43 -5.73 0.28
N GLY A 121 20.88 -6.60 1.13
CA GLY A 121 19.95 -7.68 0.75
C GLY A 121 18.49 -7.43 1.13
N ALA A 122 18.17 -6.30 1.78
CA ALA A 122 16.84 -6.02 2.33
C ALA A 122 15.79 -5.96 1.22
N ALA A 123 16.03 -5.19 0.15
CA ALA A 123 15.10 -5.07 -0.98
C ALA A 123 14.73 -6.44 -1.59
N ALA A 124 15.73 -7.25 -1.92
CA ALA A 124 15.50 -8.58 -2.50
C ALA A 124 14.74 -9.50 -1.54
N ALA A 125 15.06 -9.47 -0.25
CA ALA A 125 14.37 -10.27 0.75
C ALA A 125 12.91 -9.82 0.96
N ILE A 126 12.64 -8.52 0.96
CA ILE A 126 11.29 -7.95 1.06
C ILE A 126 10.44 -8.31 -0.16
N ILE A 127 11.00 -8.21 -1.37
CA ILE A 127 10.28 -8.63 -2.59
C ILE A 127 10.01 -10.14 -2.54
N GLN A 128 10.95 -10.93 -2.01
CA GLN A 128 10.77 -12.37 -1.87
C GLN A 128 9.61 -12.73 -0.94
N THR A 129 9.39 -12.04 0.18
CA THR A 129 8.22 -12.34 1.04
C THR A 129 6.91 -12.11 0.31
N VAL A 130 6.82 -11.07 -0.53
CA VAL A 130 5.64 -10.85 -1.37
C VAL A 130 5.45 -11.99 -2.38
N GLN A 131 6.52 -12.49 -3.00
CA GLN A 131 6.49 -13.65 -3.89
C GLN A 131 6.07 -14.95 -3.16
N ASP A 132 6.53 -15.12 -1.94
CA ASP A 132 6.21 -16.26 -1.08
C ASP A 132 4.74 -16.23 -0.63
N GLY A 133 4.14 -15.03 -0.58
CA GLY A 133 2.73 -14.80 -0.33
C GLY A 133 2.52 -14.17 1.05
N ILE A 134 1.84 -13.03 1.07
CA ILE A 134 1.48 -12.30 2.29
C ILE A 134 0.01 -11.89 2.28
N GLY A 135 -0.62 -11.86 3.44
CA GLY A 135 -1.93 -11.25 3.64
C GLY A 135 -1.86 -9.73 3.65
N LEU A 136 -0.77 -9.16 4.20
CA LEU A 136 -0.55 -7.72 4.29
C LEU A 136 0.92 -7.34 4.05
N TYR A 137 1.11 -6.27 3.31
CA TYR A 137 2.38 -5.57 3.12
C TYR A 137 2.23 -4.11 3.59
N ASN A 138 3.05 -3.65 4.53
CA ASN A 138 3.09 -2.25 4.95
C ASN A 138 4.51 -1.69 4.90
N TYR A 139 4.65 -0.57 4.20
CA TYR A 139 5.87 0.22 4.10
C TYR A 139 5.61 1.62 4.63
N THR A 140 6.54 2.13 5.46
CA THR A 140 6.55 3.52 5.94
C THR A 140 7.95 4.11 5.74
N ALA A 141 8.05 5.15 4.89
CA ALA A 141 9.20 6.03 4.63
C ALA A 141 9.04 6.74 3.27
N HIS A 142 10.10 6.82 2.46
CA HIS A 142 10.12 7.59 1.21
C HIS A 142 9.61 6.77 0.03
N CYS A 143 8.80 7.41 -0.80
CA CYS A 143 8.27 6.86 -2.05
C CYS A 143 8.25 7.90 -3.15
N SER A 144 8.04 7.41 -4.36
CA SER A 144 7.69 8.20 -5.54
C SER A 144 6.51 7.56 -6.26
N HIS A 145 6.11 8.14 -7.38
CA HIS A 145 5.12 7.56 -8.30
C HIS A 145 5.37 6.07 -8.58
N THR A 146 6.63 5.65 -8.73
CA THR A 146 6.98 4.27 -9.11
C THR A 146 7.16 3.31 -7.94
N GLY A 147 7.08 3.76 -6.68
CA GLY A 147 7.18 2.89 -5.49
C GLY A 147 8.17 3.37 -4.44
N HIS A 148 8.63 2.44 -3.60
CA HIS A 148 9.48 2.70 -2.44
C HIS A 148 10.89 3.10 -2.86
N ALA A 149 11.45 4.11 -2.19
CA ALA A 149 12.80 4.59 -2.48
C ALA A 149 13.88 3.69 -1.88
N ASP A 150 13.76 3.34 -0.59
CA ASP A 150 14.80 2.61 0.13
C ASP A 150 14.25 1.86 1.36
N PRO A 151 14.37 0.51 1.42
CA PRO A 151 14.88 -0.36 0.35
C PRO A 151 13.98 -0.31 -0.91
N PRO A 152 14.57 -0.30 -2.12
CA PRO A 152 13.81 -0.12 -3.35
C PRO A 152 12.88 -1.28 -3.63
N PHE A 153 11.63 -0.96 -3.93
CA PHE A 153 10.64 -1.88 -4.48
C PHE A 153 9.67 -1.05 -5.33
N ASN A 154 9.76 -1.22 -6.65
CA ASN A 154 9.10 -0.34 -7.61
C ASN A 154 8.25 -1.11 -8.63
N THR A 155 7.59 -0.39 -9.53
CA THR A 155 6.70 -0.96 -10.56
C THR A 155 7.37 -2.01 -11.46
N SER A 156 8.68 -1.94 -11.69
CA SER A 156 9.41 -2.96 -12.46
C SER A 156 9.57 -4.27 -11.69
N ASP A 157 9.77 -4.21 -10.38
CA ASP A 157 9.79 -5.38 -9.51
C ASP A 157 8.39 -6.00 -9.41
N VAL A 158 7.34 -5.17 -9.32
CA VAL A 158 5.94 -5.62 -9.35
C VAL A 158 5.63 -6.41 -10.62
N ALA A 159 6.15 -5.97 -11.77
CA ALA A 159 6.03 -6.69 -13.03
C ALA A 159 6.68 -8.08 -12.99
N GLY A 160 7.69 -8.27 -12.13
CA GLY A 160 8.38 -9.54 -11.90
C GLY A 160 7.73 -10.46 -10.86
N LEU A 161 6.72 -10.02 -10.12
CA LEU A 161 6.12 -10.82 -9.05
C LEU A 161 5.46 -12.12 -9.55
N THR A 162 5.66 -13.17 -8.77
CA THR A 162 5.25 -14.56 -9.05
C THR A 162 4.28 -15.14 -8.02
N ASN A 163 3.66 -14.30 -7.18
CA ASN A 163 2.74 -14.69 -6.10
C ASN A 163 1.32 -15.03 -6.59
N GLN A 164 1.21 -15.83 -7.66
CA GLN A 164 -0.09 -16.30 -8.14
C GLN A 164 -0.85 -17.02 -7.00
N HIS A 165 -2.14 -16.73 -6.89
CA HIS A 165 -3.06 -17.22 -5.85
C HIS A 165 -2.75 -16.78 -4.41
N LYS A 166 -1.82 -15.84 -4.22
CA LYS A 166 -1.37 -15.37 -2.89
C LYS A 166 -1.37 -13.85 -2.85
N TYR A 167 -2.56 -13.29 -3.00
CA TYR A 167 -2.76 -11.85 -3.18
C TYR A 167 -3.08 -11.18 -1.84
N GLY A 168 -2.29 -10.19 -1.44
CA GLY A 168 -2.47 -9.45 -0.19
C GLY A 168 -2.88 -7.99 -0.38
N LEU A 169 -3.12 -7.31 0.73
CA LEU A 169 -3.30 -5.84 0.78
C LEU A 169 -1.94 -5.14 0.92
N GLY A 170 -1.68 -4.14 0.08
CA GLY A 170 -0.54 -3.24 0.25
C GLY A 170 -0.94 -1.92 0.92
N ILE A 171 -0.08 -1.39 1.78
CA ILE A 171 -0.23 -0.08 2.41
C ILE A 171 1.11 0.66 2.35
N GLY A 172 1.17 1.75 1.61
CA GLY A 172 2.31 2.67 1.57
C GLY A 172 2.02 3.94 2.35
N ASN A 173 2.51 4.03 3.58
CA ASN A 173 2.60 5.27 4.35
C ASN A 173 3.79 6.08 3.83
N CYS A 174 3.61 6.61 2.63
CA CYS A 174 4.67 7.28 1.89
C CYS A 174 4.12 8.09 0.72
N CYS A 175 4.94 9.04 0.25
CA CYS A 175 4.60 9.98 -0.79
C CYS A 175 4.24 9.32 -2.14
N LEU A 176 3.17 9.80 -2.79
CA LEU A 176 2.93 9.66 -4.23
C LEU A 176 2.71 8.25 -4.80
N SER A 177 2.66 7.22 -3.96
CA SER A 177 2.53 5.82 -4.40
C SER A 177 1.20 5.50 -5.11
N ASN A 178 0.20 6.38 -5.01
CA ASN A 178 -1.11 6.31 -5.66
C ASN A 178 -1.38 7.51 -6.60
N THR A 179 -0.38 8.01 -7.31
CA THR A 179 -0.55 9.10 -8.28
C THR A 179 -1.15 8.60 -9.62
N PHE A 180 -2.36 8.04 -9.58
CA PHE A 180 -3.09 7.42 -10.71
C PHE A 180 -3.62 8.41 -11.78
N GLY A 181 -3.08 9.64 -11.83
CA GLY A 181 -3.60 10.71 -12.68
C GLY A 181 -2.93 10.79 -14.04
N ASP A 182 -3.46 11.67 -14.89
CA ASP A 182 -2.91 11.96 -16.22
C ASP A 182 -1.55 12.69 -16.22
N ASP A 183 -1.10 13.19 -15.06
CA ASP A 183 0.24 13.75 -14.85
C ASP A 183 1.37 12.76 -15.19
N TYR A 184 1.08 11.45 -15.22
CA TYR A 184 2.03 10.40 -15.56
C TYR A 184 1.53 9.56 -16.74
N SER A 185 2.46 9.15 -17.61
CA SER A 185 2.17 8.28 -18.76
C SER A 185 2.27 6.78 -18.43
N THR A 186 2.58 6.45 -17.18
CA THR A 186 2.76 5.08 -16.67
C THR A 186 1.93 4.87 -15.42
N PRO A 187 1.52 3.61 -15.11
CA PRO A 187 0.85 3.31 -13.86
C PRO A 187 1.73 3.64 -12.65
N CYS A 188 1.14 4.24 -11.61
CA CYS A 188 1.80 4.39 -10.31
C CYS A 188 1.96 3.04 -9.60
N PHE A 189 2.66 3.01 -8.46
CA PHE A 189 2.91 1.75 -7.73
C PHE A 189 1.63 1.01 -7.35
N GLY A 190 0.64 1.69 -6.77
CA GLY A 190 -0.62 1.06 -6.41
C GLY A 190 -1.40 0.54 -7.61
N GLU A 191 -1.35 1.23 -8.75
CA GLU A 191 -1.94 0.73 -9.99
C GLU A 191 -1.21 -0.50 -10.51
N ALA A 192 0.12 -0.50 -10.57
CA ALA A 192 0.89 -1.65 -11.00
C ALA A 192 0.63 -2.88 -10.11
N TRP A 193 0.54 -2.67 -8.79
CA TRP A 193 0.20 -3.70 -7.80
C TRP A 193 -1.16 -4.36 -8.08
N MET A 194 -2.14 -3.54 -8.44
CA MET A 194 -3.50 -3.98 -8.74
C MET A 194 -3.61 -4.60 -10.14
N GLN A 195 -3.00 -4.00 -11.14
CA GLN A 195 -3.10 -4.40 -12.56
C GLN A 195 -2.26 -5.63 -12.92
N LYS A 196 -1.31 -6.05 -12.06
CA LYS A 196 -0.50 -7.26 -12.30
C LYS A 196 -1.38 -8.51 -12.42
N ALA A 197 -1.38 -9.12 -13.59
CA ALA A 197 -1.97 -10.43 -13.80
C ALA A 197 -1.13 -11.52 -13.09
N ASN A 198 -1.82 -12.48 -12.47
CA ASN A 198 -1.22 -13.63 -11.76
C ASN A 198 -0.16 -13.22 -10.71
N GLY A 199 -0.34 -12.06 -10.06
CA GLY A 199 0.56 -11.53 -9.02
C GLY A 199 0.09 -10.19 -8.49
N GLY A 200 0.91 -9.53 -7.66
CA GLY A 200 0.52 -8.29 -6.98
C GLY A 200 -0.50 -8.56 -5.88
N GLY A 201 -1.50 -7.68 -5.69
CA GLY A 201 -2.46 -7.85 -4.60
C GLY A 201 -3.91 -7.45 -4.93
N ILE A 202 -4.74 -7.48 -3.88
CA ILE A 202 -6.20 -7.21 -3.94
C ILE A 202 -6.58 -5.78 -3.58
N GLY A 203 -5.63 -4.99 -3.09
CA GLY A 203 -5.83 -3.60 -2.72
C GLY A 203 -4.48 -2.93 -2.50
N TYR A 204 -4.48 -1.60 -2.66
CA TYR A 204 -3.35 -0.77 -2.27
C TYR A 204 -3.84 0.57 -1.70
N ILE A 205 -3.40 0.91 -0.49
CA ILE A 205 -3.70 2.19 0.18
C ILE A 205 -2.41 3.01 0.18
N GLY A 206 -2.47 4.25 -0.32
CA GLY A 206 -1.32 5.13 -0.40
C GLY A 206 -1.70 6.56 -0.81
N GLY A 207 -0.73 7.47 -0.71
CA GLY A 207 -0.92 8.89 -1.00
C GLY A 207 -0.92 9.22 -2.49
N THR A 208 -1.88 10.05 -2.94
CA THR A 208 -1.84 10.70 -4.26
C THR A 208 -0.97 11.95 -4.27
N ASN A 209 -0.47 12.38 -3.10
CA ASN A 209 0.48 13.48 -2.91
C ASN A 209 1.56 13.05 -1.88
N SER A 210 2.45 13.97 -1.51
CA SER A 210 3.31 13.80 -0.35
C SER A 210 2.50 13.50 0.92
N THR A 211 2.96 12.51 1.67
CA THR A 211 2.51 12.25 3.04
C THR A 211 3.52 12.83 4.03
N TYR A 212 3.18 12.85 5.30
CA TYR A 212 3.98 13.48 6.35
C TYR A 212 4.19 12.51 7.50
N TRP A 213 5.38 12.55 8.09
CA TRP A 213 5.78 11.59 9.11
C TRP A 213 4.87 11.55 10.33
N ASP A 214 4.48 12.71 10.87
CA ASP A 214 3.59 12.80 12.03
C ASP A 214 2.21 12.23 11.68
N GLU A 215 1.61 12.67 10.58
CA GLU A 215 0.30 12.20 10.12
C GLU A 215 0.27 10.71 9.78
N ASP A 216 1.29 10.19 9.10
CA ASP A 216 1.40 8.75 8.79
C ASP A 216 1.61 7.92 10.07
N TYR A 217 2.39 8.42 11.03
CA TYR A 217 2.53 7.78 12.33
C TYR A 217 1.19 7.73 13.06
N TRP A 218 0.45 8.83 13.12
CA TRP A 218 -0.87 8.85 13.76
C TRP A 218 -1.90 7.99 13.03
N TRP A 219 -1.78 7.85 11.71
CA TRP A 219 -2.60 6.94 10.93
C TRP A 219 -2.37 5.48 11.32
N GLY A 220 -1.11 5.08 11.55
CA GLY A 220 -0.75 3.72 11.91
C GLY A 220 -0.87 3.38 13.41
N VAL A 221 -0.66 4.36 14.29
CA VAL A 221 -0.53 4.17 15.75
C VAL A 221 -1.70 4.76 16.52
N GLY A 222 -2.21 5.91 16.08
CA GLY A 222 -3.16 6.75 16.81
C GLY A 222 -2.58 8.12 17.14
N ASN A 223 -3.45 9.11 17.40
CA ASN A 223 -3.04 10.49 17.69
C ASN A 223 -2.47 10.63 19.11
N GLU A 224 -1.20 10.30 19.27
CA GLU A 224 -0.45 10.35 20.52
C GLU A 224 0.98 10.89 20.31
N PRO A 225 1.76 11.14 21.39
CA PRO A 225 3.16 11.53 21.24
C PRO A 225 3.97 10.49 20.46
N VAL A 226 4.70 10.95 19.45
CA VAL A 226 5.55 10.06 18.65
C VAL A 226 6.64 9.43 19.52
N SER A 227 6.77 8.10 19.41
CA SER A 227 7.75 7.30 20.15
C SER A 227 8.23 6.14 19.28
N ALA A 228 9.46 5.67 19.50
CA ALA A 228 9.97 4.47 18.86
C ALA A 228 9.31 3.18 19.41
N ASN A 229 8.67 3.26 20.57
CA ASN A 229 7.96 2.17 21.24
C ASN A 229 6.71 2.74 21.94
N PRO A 230 5.65 3.08 21.19
CA PRO A 230 4.37 3.51 21.75
C PRO A 230 3.63 2.38 22.50
#